data_AF-A0AA40FDC6-F1
#
_entry.id   AF-A0AA40FDC6-F1
#
_cell.length_a   1.000
_cell.length_b   1.000
_cell.length_c   1.000
_cell.angle_alpha   90.00
_cell.angle_beta   90.00
_cell.angle_gamma   90.00
#
_symmetry.space_group_name_H-M   'P 1'
#
loop_
_entity.id
_entity.type
_entity.pdbx_description
1 polymer ?
#
loop_
_entity_poly.entity_id
_entity_poly.type
_entity_poly.pdbx_seq_one_letter_code
_entity_poly.pdbx_strand_id
1 'polypeptide(L)'
;MHTVSAATAAMVEEKARVVLARSERAALSQLLADYRTRRMTIEELVVSLGDLLNTHEKLTLLTELRELVDSKDRAAFDDLVYRPRVAMARVCFE
;
A
#
# COMPACT_ATOMS: atom_id res chain seq x y z
N MET A 1 -18.75 7.27 -1.05
CA MET A 1 -18.23 6.49 0.10
C MET A 1 -18.17 5.04 -0.35
N HIS A 2 -17.03 4.59 -0.90
CA HIS A 2 -16.85 3.19 -1.22
C HIS A 2 -16.69 2.45 0.11
N THR A 3 -17.76 1.84 0.58
CA THR A 3 -17.71 0.95 1.74
C THR A 3 -16.95 -0.29 1.27
N VAL A 4 -15.62 -0.28 1.42
CA VAL A 4 -14.82 -1.50 1.33
C VAL A 4 -15.53 -2.50 2.24
N SER A 5 -15.98 -3.62 1.66
CA SER A 5 -16.71 -4.63 2.44
C SER A 5 -15.84 -5.03 3.62
N ALA A 6 -16.43 -5.13 4.81
CA ALA A 6 -15.68 -5.55 6.01
C ALA A 6 -14.93 -6.87 5.77
N ALA A 7 -15.45 -7.72 4.88
CA ALA A 7 -14.79 -8.95 4.43
C ALA A 7 -13.47 -8.68 3.67
N THR A 8 -13.45 -7.71 2.76
CA THR A 8 -12.24 -7.33 2.03
C THR A 8 -11.19 -6.76 2.99
N ALA A 9 -11.58 -5.82 3.86
CA ALA A 9 -10.66 -5.24 4.84
C ALA A 9 -10.05 -6.31 5.76
N ALA A 10 -10.84 -7.27 6.24
CA ALA A 10 -10.36 -8.37 7.06
C ALA A 10 -9.38 -9.28 6.30
N MET A 11 -9.62 -9.55 5.01
CA MET A 11 -8.73 -10.36 4.18
C MET A 11 -7.40 -9.66 3.93
N VAL A 12 -7.41 -8.34 3.68
CA VAL A 12 -6.20 -7.52 3.59
C VAL A 12 -5.44 -7.51 4.91
N GLU A 13 -6.13 -7.35 6.04
CA GLU A 13 -5.49 -7.35 7.36
C GLU A 13 -4.86 -8.70 7.71
N GLU A 14 -5.51 -9.82 7.40
CA GLU A 14 -4.96 -11.15 7.69
C GLU A 14 -3.74 -11.43 6.79
N LYS A 15 -3.82 -11.06 5.52
CA LYS A 15 -2.67 -11.18 4.63
C LYS A 15 -1.53 -10.25 5.06
N ALA A 16 -1.83 -9.01 5.44
CA ALA A 16 -0.85 -8.08 6.03
C ALA A 16 -0.21 -8.69 7.27
N ARG A 17 -0.97 -9.44 8.08
CA ARG A 17 -0.45 -10.10 9.26
C ARG A 17 0.50 -11.27 8.95
N VAL A 18 0.24 -12.03 7.90
CA VAL A 18 1.07 -13.17 7.51
C VAL A 18 2.35 -12.70 6.82
N VAL A 19 2.25 -11.71 5.94
CA VAL A 19 3.35 -11.30 5.08
C VAL A 19 4.22 -10.19 5.70
N LEU A 20 3.65 -9.35 6.58
CA LEU A 20 4.38 -8.27 7.25
C LEU A 20 4.79 -8.66 8.67
N ALA A 21 6.01 -8.28 9.05
CA ALA A 21 6.47 -8.36 10.42
C ALA A 21 5.66 -7.43 11.33
N ARG A 22 5.68 -7.69 12.65
CA ARG A 22 4.98 -6.86 13.64
C ARG A 22 5.35 -5.38 13.54
N SER A 23 6.63 -5.07 13.32
CA SER A 23 7.12 -3.70 13.12
C SER A 23 6.57 -3.07 11.84
N GLU A 24 6.49 -3.86 10.76
CA GLU A 24 6.02 -3.38 9.46
C GLU A 24 4.52 -3.12 9.46
N ARG A 25 3.73 -3.96 10.14
CA ARG A 25 2.31 -3.71 10.35
C ARG A 25 2.06 -2.39 11.09
N ALA A 26 2.87 -2.10 12.10
CA ALA A 26 2.76 -0.85 12.85
C ALA A 26 3.08 0.35 11.94
N ALA A 27 4.15 0.25 11.13
CA ALA A 27 4.50 1.26 10.14
C ALA A 27 3.38 1.46 9.11
N LEU A 28 2.85 0.38 8.51
CA LEU A 28 1.74 0.43 7.56
C LEU A 28 0.51 1.14 8.13
N SER A 29 0.12 0.80 9.36
CA SER A 29 -1.02 1.42 10.04
C SER A 29 -0.80 2.93 10.25
N GLN A 30 0.41 3.33 10.63
CA GLN A 30 0.79 4.75 10.76
C GLN A 30 0.73 5.47 9.41
N LEU A 31 1.34 4.90 8.36
CA LEU A 31 1.32 5.48 7.01
C LEU A 31 -0.10 5.71 6.49
N LEU A 32 -1.00 4.73 6.67
CA LEU A 32 -2.40 4.87 6.30
C LEU A 32 -3.13 5.92 7.14
N ALA A 33 -2.82 6.05 8.42
CA ALA A 33 -3.38 7.07 9.30
C ALA A 33 -2.91 8.48 8.90
N ASP A 34 -1.63 8.65 8.59
CA ASP A 34 -1.06 9.93 8.13
C ASP A 34 -1.63 10.34 6.76
N TYR A 35 -1.80 9.39 5.84
CA TYR A 35 -2.49 9.63 4.57
C TYR A 35 -3.96 10.04 4.77
N ARG A 36 -4.71 9.33 5.64
CA ARG A 36 -6.11 9.67 5.94
C ARG A 36 -6.27 11.04 6.61
N THR A 37 -5.31 11.42 7.45
CA THR A 37 -5.28 12.74 8.10
C THR A 37 -4.71 13.85 7.20
N ARG A 38 -4.39 13.54 5.93
CA ARG A 38 -3.73 14.42 4.96
C ARG A 38 -2.41 15.01 5.46
N ARG A 39 -1.73 14.33 6.38
CA ARG A 39 -0.37 14.64 6.82
C ARG A 39 0.68 14.17 5.81
N MET A 40 0.30 13.23 4.95
CA MET A 40 1.13 12.61 3.93
C MET A 40 0.44 12.67 2.57
N THR A 41 1.20 12.91 1.50
CA THR A 41 0.70 12.85 0.12
C THR A 41 0.72 11.41 -0.40
N ILE A 42 0.01 11.15 -1.50
CA ILE A 42 0.01 9.81 -2.12
C ILE A 42 1.42 9.40 -2.58
N GLU A 43 2.25 10.36 -3.01
CA GLU A 43 3.64 10.13 -3.42
C GLU A 43 4.48 9.59 -2.26
N GLU A 44 4.46 10.28 -1.12
CA GLU A 44 5.18 9.87 0.08
C GLU A 44 4.69 8.50 0.58
N LEU A 45 3.37 8.26 0.52
CA LEU A 45 2.78 6.98 0.90
C LEU A 45 3.33 5.84 0.03
N VAL A 46 3.35 6.03 -1.29
CA VAL A 46 3.86 5.00 -2.23
C VAL A 46 5.35 4.73 -1.98
N VAL A 47 6.16 5.77 -1.78
CA VAL A 47 7.59 5.61 -1.45
C VAL A 47 7.77 4.78 -0.18
N SER A 48 7.04 5.11 0.88
CA SER A 48 7.15 4.43 2.18
C SER A 48 6.63 3.00 2.11
N LEU A 49 5.53 2.77 1.38
CA LEU A 49 5.03 1.43 1.10
C LEU A 49 6.04 0.63 0.29
N GLY A 50 6.76 1.24 -0.65
CA GLY A 50 7.75 0.54 -1.43
C GLY A 50 8.99 0.12 -0.65
N ASP A 51 9.42 0.94 0.30
CA ASP A 51 10.49 0.58 1.24
C ASP A 51 10.04 -0.55 2.18
N LEU A 52 8.79 -0.49 2.65
CA LEU A 52 8.20 -1.50 3.53
C LEU A 52 7.95 -2.84 2.81
N LEU A 53 7.41 -2.78 1.59
CA LEU A 53 7.06 -3.91 0.75
C LEU A 53 8.21 -4.26 -0.19
N ASN A 54 9.39 -4.45 0.40
CA ASN A 54 10.64 -4.75 -0.31
C ASN A 54 10.75 -6.18 -0.89
N THR A 55 9.77 -7.05 -0.62
CA THR A 55 9.77 -8.44 -1.11
C THR A 55 8.58 -8.72 -2.03
N HIS A 56 8.75 -9.68 -2.94
CA HIS A 56 7.71 -10.07 -3.89
C HIS A 56 6.41 -10.49 -3.19
N GLU A 57 6.51 -11.26 -2.10
CA GLU A 57 5.34 -11.67 -1.31
C GLU A 57 4.57 -10.45 -0.76
N LYS A 58 5.29 -9.45 -0.25
CA LYS A 58 4.69 -8.21 0.30
C LYS A 58 4.06 -7.34 -0.79
N LEU A 59 4.60 -7.36 -2.01
CA LEU A 59 4.01 -6.63 -3.12
C LEU A 59 2.64 -7.18 -3.53
N THR A 60 2.35 -8.45 -3.23
CA THR A 60 1.01 -9.00 -3.38
C THR A 60 -0.03 -8.38 -2.42
N LEU A 61 0.40 -7.61 -1.41
CA LEU A 61 -0.46 -6.74 -0.60
C LEU A 61 -0.64 -5.36 -1.20
N LEU A 62 0.27 -4.89 -2.05
CA LEU A 62 0.17 -3.56 -2.66
C LEU A 62 -1.10 -3.46 -3.54
N THR A 63 -1.43 -4.55 -4.24
CA THR A 63 -2.69 -4.68 -5.01
C THR A 63 -3.92 -4.58 -4.13
N GLU A 64 -3.86 -5.14 -2.92
CA GLU A 64 -4.95 -5.07 -1.93
C GLU A 64 -5.02 -3.69 -1.27
N LEU A 65 -3.88 -3.06 -0.97
CA LEU A 65 -3.82 -1.71 -0.41
C LEU A 65 -4.36 -0.66 -1.38
N ARG A 66 -4.18 -0.87 -2.69
CA ARG A 66 -4.80 -0.02 -3.73
C ARG A 66 -6.32 0.03 -3.60
N GLU A 67 -6.96 -1.05 -3.12
CA GLU A 67 -8.41 -1.05 -2.87
C GLU A 67 -8.80 -0.13 -1.70
N LEU A 68 -7.90 0.05 -0.73
CA LEU A 68 -8.09 0.92 0.44
C LEU A 68 -7.81 2.41 0.13
N VAL A 69 -7.12 2.70 -0.98
CA VAL A 69 -6.86 4.07 -1.45
C VAL A 69 -8.09 4.63 -2.15
N ASP A 70 -8.32 5.93 -1.93
CA ASP A 70 -9.44 6.67 -2.51
C ASP A 70 -9.37 6.63 -4.05
N SER A 71 -10.52 6.46 -4.71
CA SER A 71 -10.58 6.26 -6.17
C SER A 71 -9.89 7.36 -6.96
N LYS A 72 -9.90 8.60 -6.43
CA LYS A 72 -9.21 9.76 -7.01
C LYS A 72 -7.68 9.65 -6.99
N ASP A 73 -7.13 8.96 -5.99
CA ASP A 73 -5.71 8.82 -5.77
C ASP A 73 -5.18 7.49 -6.34
N ARG A 74 -6.07 6.53 -6.66
CA ARG A 74 -5.70 5.25 -7.29
C ARG A 74 -4.92 5.43 -8.59
N ALA A 75 -5.26 6.42 -9.40
CA ALA A 75 -4.54 6.70 -10.66
C ALA A 75 -3.11 7.19 -10.41
N ALA A 76 -2.93 8.09 -9.43
CA ALA A 76 -1.60 8.56 -9.03
C ALA A 76 -0.78 7.43 -8.39
N PHE A 77 -1.40 6.63 -7.53
CA PHE A 77 -0.78 5.45 -6.92
C PHE A 77 -0.24 4.49 -7.99
N ASP A 78 -1.06 4.16 -8.99
CA ASP A 78 -0.67 3.28 -10.10
C ASP A 78 0.50 3.88 -10.89
N ASP A 79 0.40 5.16 -11.29
CA ASP A 79 1.46 5.84 -12.04
C ASP A 79 2.79 5.86 -11.28
N LEU A 80 2.75 6.07 -9.97
CA LEU A 80 3.94 6.09 -9.10
C LEU A 80 4.55 4.70 -8.90
N VAL A 81 3.71 3.67 -8.80
CA VAL A 81 4.17 2.27 -8.67
C VAL A 81 4.80 1.78 -9.98
N TYR A 82 4.21 2.15 -11.12
CA TYR A 82 4.72 1.79 -12.45
C TYR A 82 5.88 2.68 -12.92
N ARG A 83 6.01 3.92 -12.43
CA ARG A 83 7.14 4.79 -12.77
C ARG A 83 8.42 4.27 -12.11
N PRO A 84 9.46 3.94 -12.89
CA PRO A 84 10.74 3.45 -12.35
C PRO A 84 11.51 4.48 -11.51
N ARG A 85 11.02 5.71 -11.39
CA ARG A 85 11.65 6.77 -10.59
C ARG A 85 11.37 6.67 -9.08
N VAL A 86 10.32 5.93 -8.68
CA VAL A 86 9.76 5.93 -7.31
C VAL A 86 9.92 4.56 -6.59
N ALA A 87 10.76 3.66 -7.12
CA ALA A 87 11.29 2.44 -6.46
C ALA A 87 10.54 1.11 -6.64
N MET A 88 9.32 1.05 -7.18
CA MET A 88 8.55 -0.22 -7.22
C MET A 88 8.70 -1.06 -8.50
N ALA A 89 9.16 -0.49 -9.61
CA ALA A 89 9.24 -1.18 -10.91
C ALA A 89 10.25 -2.35 -10.98
N ARG A 90 11.06 -2.58 -9.94
CA ARG A 90 12.08 -3.64 -9.96
C ARG A 90 11.53 -5.05 -9.75
N VAL A 91 10.29 -5.22 -9.30
CA VAL A 91 9.79 -6.53 -8.84
C VAL A 91 8.62 -7.08 -9.66
N CYS A 92 8.01 -6.28 -10.56
CA CYS A 92 6.89 -6.73 -11.40
C CYS A 92 7.31 -7.36 -12.75
N PHE A 93 8.61 -7.59 -13.00
CA PHE A 93 9.09 -8.12 -14.29
C PHE A 93 9.99 -9.36 -14.18
N GLU A 94 9.77 -10.20 -13.16
CA GLU A 94 10.33 -11.56 -13.09
C GLU A 94 9.24 -12.58 -12.75
#